data_AF-A0A1H9VGB4-F1
#
_entry.id   AF-A0A1H9VGB4-F1
#
_cell.length_a   1.000
_cell.length_b   1.000
_cell.length_c   1.000
_cell.angle_alpha   90.00
_cell.angle_beta   90.00
_cell.angle_gamma   90.00
#
_symmetry.space_group_name_H-M   'P 1'
#
loop_
_entity.id
_entity.type
_entity.pdbx_description
1 polymer ?
#
loop_
_entity_poly.entity_id
_entity_poly.type
_entity_poly.pdbx_seq_one_letter_code
_entity_poly.pdbx_strand_id
1 'polypeptide(L)'
;MGRRQFPWVLATVAWSQSEEFTRGTHLGLPLLSWGLAPRDKVATRRQLRGMGLRPNGQEAVAYLYFRCRRANKQVFAELFLISGAAPHRPATPAQHTAIAKANLAKRICRTCGRDAGYIVPRETGQCTDCWLADQSTQEPVAA
;
A
#
# COMPACT_ATOMS: atom_id res chain seq x y z
N MET A 1 27.40 11.99 22.27
CA MET A 1 26.34 10.99 22.53
C MET A 1 25.00 11.61 22.16
N GLY A 2 24.38 11.17 21.06
CA GLY A 2 23.09 11.72 20.64
C GLY A 2 22.01 11.35 21.65
N ARG A 3 21.26 12.35 22.13
CA ARG A 3 20.07 12.11 22.98
C ARG A 3 19.17 11.10 22.26
N ARG A 4 18.68 10.09 22.98
CA ARG A 4 17.64 9.21 22.43
C ARG A 4 16.46 10.11 22.07
N GLN A 5 16.07 10.13 20.79
CA GLN A 5 15.08 11.07 20.26
C GLN A 5 13.74 11.01 21.01
N PHE A 6 13.41 9.85 21.57
CA PHE A 6 12.19 9.64 22.33
C PHE A 6 12.48 9.07 23.74
N PRO A 7 11.92 9.69 24.79
CA PRO A 7 12.08 9.23 26.17
C PRO A 7 11.29 7.94 26.41
N TRP A 8 11.64 7.21 27.47
CA TRP A 8 10.77 6.16 27.99
C TRP A 8 9.69 6.79 28.87
N VAL A 9 8.43 6.41 28.65
CA VAL A 9 7.29 6.84 29.48
C VAL A 9 6.40 5.63 29.74
N LEU A 10 5.75 5.61 30.89
CA LEU A 10 4.60 4.74 31.12
C LEU A 10 3.40 5.33 30.37
N ALA A 11 2.70 4.49 29.63
CA ALA A 11 1.50 4.89 28.91
C ALA A 11 0.44 3.80 28.98
N THR A 12 -0.82 4.21 29.04
CA THR A 12 -1.96 3.34 28.78
C THR A 12 -1.94 2.89 27.33
N VAL A 13 -2.02 1.57 27.11
CA VAL A 13 -1.98 0.96 25.78
C VAL A 13 -3.26 0.18 25.52
N ALA A 14 -3.69 0.11 24.26
CA ALA A 14 -4.98 -0.49 23.92
C ALA A 14 -5.04 -2.03 24.05
N TRP A 15 -3.89 -2.70 24.24
CA TRP A 15 -3.78 -4.17 24.25
C TRP A 15 -3.49 -4.77 25.64
N SER A 16 -3.45 -3.94 26.67
CA SER A 16 -3.17 -4.36 28.04
C SER A 16 -4.04 -3.59 29.03
N GLN A 17 -4.35 -4.22 30.16
CA GLN A 17 -5.02 -3.57 31.29
C GLN A 17 -4.03 -2.79 32.17
N SER A 18 -2.73 -3.06 32.01
CA SER A 18 -1.66 -2.37 32.72
C SER A 18 -1.01 -1.32 31.81
N GLU A 19 -0.43 -0.29 32.43
CA GLU A 19 0.45 0.63 31.72
C GLU A 19 1.71 -0.11 31.23
N GLU A 20 2.15 0.24 30.02
CA GLU A 20 3.35 -0.34 29.43
C GLU A 20 4.37 0.75 29.11
N PHE A 21 5.66 0.38 29.14
CA PHE A 21 6.74 1.29 28.78
C PHE A 21 6.78 1.52 27.28
N THR A 22 6.59 2.77 26.88
CA THR A 22 6.61 3.22 25.49
C THR A 22 7.64 4.32 25.28
N ARG A 23 7.94 4.63 24.03
CA ARG A 23 8.89 5.64 23.57
C ARG A 23 8.20 6.98 23.35
N GLY A 24 7.51 7.48 24.35
CA GLY A 24 6.72 8.71 24.23
C GLY A 24 5.51 8.52 23.32
N THR A 25 5.10 9.59 22.65
CA THR A 25 3.93 9.59 21.76
C THR A 25 4.30 10.08 20.36
N HIS A 26 3.53 9.64 19.37
CA HIS A 26 3.55 10.14 18.01
C HIS A 26 2.11 10.36 17.56
N LEU A 27 1.80 11.60 17.15
CA LEU A 27 0.43 12.02 16.78
C LEU A 27 -0.61 11.68 17.87
N GLY A 28 -0.23 11.90 19.14
CA GLY A 28 -1.10 11.62 20.29
C GLY A 28 -1.22 10.15 20.69
N LEU A 29 -0.66 9.21 19.91
CA LEU A 29 -0.72 7.78 20.20
C LEU A 29 0.61 7.26 20.77
N PRO A 30 0.60 6.18 21.58
CA PRO A 30 1.81 5.56 22.10
C PRO A 30 2.79 5.18 20.99
N LEU A 31 4.07 5.49 21.18
CA LEU A 31 5.13 5.20 20.23
C LEU A 31 5.98 4.02 20.73
N LEU A 32 6.20 3.00 19.92
CA LEU A 32 6.96 1.80 20.26
C LEU A 32 8.23 1.73 19.40
N SER A 33 9.36 1.33 19.98
CA SER A 33 10.53 0.97 19.18
C SER A 33 10.39 -0.44 18.61
N TRP A 34 11.20 -0.73 17.58
CA TRP A 34 11.34 -2.06 17.01
C TRP A 34 11.45 -3.16 18.08
N GLY A 35 10.61 -4.19 17.98
CA GLY A 35 10.62 -5.37 18.84
C GLY A 35 9.83 -5.27 20.15
N LEU A 36 9.30 -4.09 20.52
CA LEU A 36 8.52 -3.94 21.75
C LEU A 36 7.03 -4.30 21.61
N ALA A 37 6.48 -4.15 20.41
CA ALA A 37 5.06 -4.38 20.20
C ALA A 37 4.71 -5.87 20.37
N PRO A 38 3.68 -6.22 21.20
CA PRO A 38 3.25 -7.61 21.36
C PRO A 38 2.65 -8.13 20.06
N ARG A 39 3.32 -9.12 19.47
CA ARG A 39 3.04 -9.63 18.11
C ARG A 39 1.72 -10.39 18.02
N ASP A 40 1.22 -10.88 19.14
CA ASP A 40 -0.04 -11.60 19.32
C ASP A 40 -1.25 -10.66 19.44
N LYS A 41 -1.03 -9.38 19.79
CA LYS A 41 -2.12 -8.42 20.05
C LYS A 41 -2.18 -7.31 19.02
N VAL A 42 -1.04 -6.82 18.54
CA VAL A 42 -0.98 -5.71 17.58
C VAL A 42 -0.18 -6.04 16.34
N ALA A 43 -0.64 -5.52 15.21
CA ALA A 43 -0.03 -5.74 13.90
C ALA A 43 -0.10 -4.47 13.03
N THR A 44 0.90 -4.30 12.18
CA THR A 44 0.86 -3.30 11.10
C THR A 44 -0.14 -3.70 10.01
N ARG A 45 -0.59 -2.74 9.18
CA ARG A 45 -1.46 -3.05 8.02
C ARG A 45 -0.91 -4.16 7.12
N ARG A 46 0.42 -4.20 6.94
CA ARG A 46 1.09 -5.23 6.13
C ARG A 46 1.08 -6.59 6.81
N GLN A 47 1.27 -6.65 8.13
CA GLN A 47 1.19 -7.90 8.90
C GLN A 47 -0.24 -8.45 8.93
N LEU A 48 -1.25 -7.59 9.14
CA LEU A 48 -2.66 -8.00 9.03
C LEU A 48 -2.97 -8.59 7.65
N ARG A 49 -2.51 -7.95 6.56
CA ARG A 49 -2.67 -8.50 5.21
C ARG A 49 -2.01 -9.88 5.08
N GLY A 50 -0.82 -10.07 5.64
CA GLY A 50 -0.14 -11.37 5.68
C GLY A 50 -0.91 -12.44 6.45
N MET A 51 -1.74 -12.04 7.42
CA MET A 51 -2.65 -12.91 8.18
C MET A 51 -4.03 -13.09 7.50
N GLY A 52 -4.25 -12.53 6.30
CA GLY A 52 -5.56 -12.55 5.66
C GLY A 52 -6.61 -11.64 6.33
N LEU A 53 -6.16 -10.66 7.12
CA LEU A 53 -6.99 -9.72 7.86
C LEU A 53 -6.91 -8.30 7.29
N ARG A 54 -7.89 -7.46 7.66
CA ARG A 54 -7.93 -6.02 7.42
C ARG A 54 -8.24 -5.28 8.73
N PRO A 55 -7.81 -4.01 8.90
CA PRO A 55 -8.08 -3.22 10.12
C PRO A 55 -9.56 -3.00 10.45
N ASN A 56 -10.50 -3.36 9.57
CA ASN A 56 -11.93 -3.21 9.81
C ASN A 56 -12.44 -1.80 10.16
N GLY A 57 -11.80 -0.76 9.62
CA GLY A 57 -12.18 0.64 9.92
C GLY A 57 -11.65 1.16 11.26
N GLN A 58 -10.85 0.37 11.96
CA GLN A 58 -10.13 0.82 13.15
C GLN A 58 -9.16 1.94 12.81
N GLU A 59 -9.03 2.87 13.77
CA GLU A 59 -7.90 3.78 13.84
C GLU A 59 -6.67 3.06 14.42
N ALA A 60 -5.50 3.65 14.21
CA ALA A 60 -4.27 3.11 14.79
C ALA A 60 -4.31 3.26 16.32
N VAL A 61 -3.82 2.24 17.04
CA VAL A 61 -3.74 2.27 18.52
C VAL A 61 -2.37 2.68 19.04
N ALA A 62 -1.35 2.59 18.18
CA ALA A 62 0.02 2.98 18.46
C ALA A 62 0.81 3.15 17.16
N TYR A 63 2.01 3.70 17.27
CA TYR A 63 2.98 3.73 16.19
C TYR A 63 4.21 2.91 16.55
N LEU A 64 4.77 2.23 15.56
CA LEU A 64 6.08 1.62 15.61
C LEU A 64 7.07 2.54 14.91
N TYR A 65 8.19 2.92 15.54
CA TYR A 65 9.29 3.59 14.84
C TYR A 65 10.55 2.74 14.78
N PHE A 66 11.21 2.83 13.63
CA PHE A 66 12.50 2.21 13.39
C PHE A 66 13.27 2.95 12.30
N ARG A 67 14.59 2.76 12.26
CA ARG A 67 15.43 3.28 11.19
C ARG A 67 15.50 2.27 10.05
N CYS A 68 14.91 2.59 8.90
CA CYS A 68 15.07 1.80 7.70
C CYS A 68 16.45 2.08 7.10
N ARG A 69 17.36 1.10 7.22
CA ARG A 69 18.75 1.24 6.73
C ARG A 69 18.82 1.43 5.22
N ARG A 70 18.07 0.62 4.46
CA ARG A 70 18.06 0.68 2.98
C ARG A 70 17.61 2.04 2.44
N ALA A 71 16.64 2.67 3.09
CA ALA A 71 16.13 3.98 2.67
C ALA A 71 16.75 5.14 3.45
N ASN A 72 17.74 4.87 4.31
CA ASN A 72 18.38 5.81 5.25
C ASN A 72 17.42 6.79 5.93
N LYS A 73 16.22 6.33 6.33
CA LYS A 73 15.19 7.18 6.92
C LYS A 73 14.55 6.55 8.14
N GLN A 74 14.04 7.40 9.02
CA GLN A 74 13.18 6.96 10.10
C GLN A 74 11.78 6.69 9.54
N VAL A 75 11.22 5.55 9.91
CA VAL A 75 9.90 5.10 9.48
C VAL A 75 9.02 4.98 10.70
N PHE A 76 7.80 5.47 10.58
CA PHE A 76 6.71 5.27 11.54
C PHE A 76 5.66 4.39 10.87
N ALA A 77 5.21 3.35 11.55
CA ALA A 77 4.22 2.42 11.06
C ALA A 77 3.06 2.32 12.05
N GLU A 78 1.84 2.51 11.56
CA GLU A 78 0.62 2.35 12.34
C GLU A 78 0.44 0.89 12.80
N LEU A 79 0.06 0.72 14.07
CA LEU A 79 -0.29 -0.54 14.69
C LEU A 79 -1.79 -0.60 14.96
N PHE A 80 -2.37 -1.77 14.70
CA PHE A 80 -3.80 -2.06 14.85
C PHE A 80 -3.97 -3.28 15.75
N LEU A 81 -5.09 -3.35 16.46
CA LEU A 81 -5.44 -4.51 17.27
C LEU A 81 -5.87 -5.68 16.38
N ILE A 82 -5.25 -6.83 16.58
CA ILE A 82 -5.60 -8.06 15.85
C ILE A 82 -7.01 -8.51 16.23
N SER A 83 -7.42 -8.36 17.49
CA SER A 83 -8.72 -8.80 18.02
C SER A 83 -9.92 -8.11 17.38
N GLY A 84 -9.78 -6.89 16.87
CA GLY A 84 -10.87 -6.20 16.15
C GLY A 84 -10.63 -6.09 14.64
N ALA A 85 -9.60 -6.76 14.12
CA ALA A 85 -9.43 -6.92 12.69
C ALA A 85 -10.51 -7.88 12.14
N ALA A 86 -10.85 -7.72 10.86
CA ALA A 86 -11.81 -8.58 10.18
C ALA A 86 -11.12 -9.34 9.05
N PRO A 87 -11.68 -10.47 8.59
CA PRO A 87 -11.21 -11.13 7.38
C PRO A 87 -11.13 -10.17 6.20
N HIS A 88 -10.08 -10.34 5.39
CA HIS A 88 -9.95 -9.70 4.10
C HIS A 88 -11.15 -10.09 3.23
N ARG A 89 -11.74 -9.12 2.52
CA ARG A 89 -12.83 -9.39 1.57
C ARG A 89 -12.20 -9.81 0.24
N PRO A 90 -12.25 -11.11 -0.13
CA PRO A 90 -11.77 -11.51 -1.45
C PRO A 90 -12.65 -10.87 -2.52
N ALA A 91 -12.05 -10.61 -3.68
CA ALA A 91 -12.82 -10.14 -4.81
C ALA A 91 -13.80 -11.25 -5.26
N THR A 92 -15.02 -10.86 -5.60
CA THR A 92 -16.02 -11.83 -6.10
C THR A 92 -15.71 -12.22 -7.54
N PRO A 93 -16.16 -13.40 -8.02
CA PRO A 93 -16.01 -13.78 -9.42
C PRO A 93 -16.53 -12.71 -10.40
N ALA A 94 -17.65 -12.04 -10.06
CA ALA A 94 -18.19 -10.94 -10.85
C ALA A 94 -17.23 -9.73 -10.93
N GLN A 95 -16.56 -9.39 -9.82
CA GLN A 95 -15.55 -8.33 -9.79
C GLN A 95 -14.32 -8.71 -10.65
N HIS A 96 -13.87 -9.96 -10.59
CA HIS A 96 -12.80 -10.45 -11.46
C HIS A 96 -13.16 -10.32 -12.94
N THR A 97 -14.37 -10.72 -13.33
CA THR A 97 -14.87 -10.59 -14.70
C THR A 97 -14.96 -9.13 -15.13
N ALA A 98 -15.44 -8.24 -14.25
CA ALA A 98 -15.53 -6.81 -14.54
C ALA A 98 -14.14 -6.20 -14.79
N ILE A 99 -13.15 -6.54 -13.96
CA ILE A 99 -11.76 -6.10 -14.13
C ILE A 99 -11.17 -6.67 -15.42
N ALA A 100 -11.41 -7.94 -15.75
CA ALA A 100 -10.95 -8.56 -16.98
C ALA A 100 -11.52 -7.84 -18.22
N LYS A 101 -12.83 -7.56 -18.24
CA LYS A 101 -13.47 -6.77 -19.30
C LYS A 101 -12.88 -5.36 -19.41
N ALA A 102 -12.68 -4.68 -18.28
CA ALA A 102 -12.09 -3.35 -18.25
C ALA A 102 -10.64 -3.35 -18.76
N ASN A 103 -9.86 -4.38 -18.44
CA ASN A 103 -8.50 -4.55 -18.95
C ASN A 103 -8.50 -4.84 -20.45
N LEU A 104 -9.36 -5.73 -20.93
CA LEU A 104 -9.50 -6.01 -22.37
C LEU A 104 -9.82 -4.74 -23.15
N ALA A 105 -10.80 -3.95 -22.71
CA ALA A 105 -11.16 -2.69 -23.37
C ALA A 105 -10.00 -1.68 -23.45
N LYS A 106 -9.11 -1.67 -22.46
CA LYS A 106 -7.89 -0.82 -22.45
C LYS A 106 -6.77 -1.38 -23.34
N ARG A 107 -6.82 -2.67 -23.69
CA ARG A 107 -5.80 -3.35 -24.50
C ARG A 107 -6.16 -3.43 -25.97
N ILE A 108 -7.43 -3.20 -26.33
CA ILE A 108 -7.87 -3.17 -27.73
C ILE A 108 -7.36 -1.90 -28.41
N CYS A 109 -6.61 -2.07 -29.48
CA CYS A 109 -6.22 -0.99 -30.37
C CYS A 109 -7.44 -0.45 -31.14
N ARG A 110 -7.63 0.87 -31.17
CA ARG A 110 -8.75 1.49 -31.89
C ARG A 110 -8.59 1.48 -33.41
N THR A 111 -7.38 1.29 -33.92
CA THR A 111 -7.08 1.25 -35.35
C THR A 111 -7.25 -0.15 -35.94
N CYS A 112 -6.65 -1.18 -35.34
CA CYS A 112 -6.72 -2.54 -35.87
C CYS A 112 -7.68 -3.48 -35.13
N GLY A 113 -8.29 -3.05 -34.02
CA GLY A 113 -9.28 -3.82 -33.26
C GLY A 113 -8.71 -5.02 -32.47
N ARG A 114 -7.40 -5.29 -32.56
CA ARG A 114 -6.76 -6.43 -31.88
C ARG A 114 -6.37 -6.08 -30.44
N ASP A 115 -6.37 -7.10 -29.58
CA ASP A 115 -5.79 -7.01 -28.24
C ASP A 115 -4.26 -6.97 -28.35
N ALA A 116 -3.67 -5.85 -27.92
CA ALA A 116 -2.23 -5.60 -28.03
C ALA A 116 -1.37 -6.38 -27.02
N GLY A 117 -1.98 -7.03 -26.01
CA GLY A 117 -1.22 -7.68 -24.92
C GLY A 117 -0.85 -6.75 -23.75
N TYR A 118 -0.97 -5.44 -23.93
CA TYR A 118 -0.66 -4.39 -22.95
C TYR A 118 -1.67 -3.24 -23.03
N ILE A 119 -1.69 -2.36 -22.03
CA ILE A 119 -2.58 -1.19 -22.02
C ILE A 119 -2.14 -0.23 -23.13
N VAL A 120 -3.01 -0.03 -24.11
CA VAL A 120 -2.81 0.89 -25.22
C VAL A 120 -2.79 2.34 -24.67
N PRO A 121 -1.81 3.17 -25.06
CA PRO A 121 -1.75 4.56 -24.62
C PRO A 121 -3.05 5.32 -24.96
N ARG A 122 -3.57 6.09 -24.01
CA ARG A 122 -4.83 6.84 -24.22
C ARG A 122 -4.70 7.93 -25.27
N GLU A 123 -3.51 8.53 -25.38
CA GLU A 123 -3.21 9.64 -26.27
C GLU A 123 -3.30 9.22 -27.73
N THR A 124 -2.69 8.09 -28.09
CA THR A 124 -2.68 7.57 -29.46
C THR A 124 -3.87 6.67 -29.74
N GLY A 125 -4.38 5.95 -28.74
CA GLY A 125 -5.40 4.91 -28.92
C GLY A 125 -4.93 3.75 -29.81
N GLN A 126 -3.63 3.68 -30.09
CA GLN A 126 -3.01 2.78 -31.06
C GLN A 126 -2.03 1.82 -30.36
N CYS A 127 -2.00 0.57 -30.83
CA CYS A 127 -0.85 -0.29 -30.50
C CYS A 127 0.41 0.27 -31.16
N THR A 128 1.56 -0.22 -30.72
CA THR A 128 2.88 0.26 -31.15
C THR A 128 3.05 0.12 -32.66
N ASP A 129 2.60 -1.00 -33.25
CA ASP A 129 2.67 -1.22 -34.70
C ASP A 129 1.84 -0.20 -35.49
N CYS A 130 0.59 0.04 -35.06
CA CYS A 130 -0.28 1.01 -35.73
C CYS A 130 0.26 2.43 -35.57
N TRP A 131 0.80 2.77 -34.41
CA TRP A 131 1.39 4.09 -34.18
C TRP A 131 2.63 4.29 -35.05
N LEU A 132 3.54 3.33 -35.11
CA LEU A 132 4.73 3.41 -35.98
C LEU A 132 4.35 3.50 -37.47
N ALA A 133 3.32 2.78 -37.92
CA ALA A 133 2.83 2.86 -39.29
C ALA A 133 2.28 4.26 -39.64
N ASP A 134 1.54 4.88 -38.72
CA ASP A 134 1.01 6.24 -38.87
C ASP A 134 2.16 7.26 -38.98
N GLN A 135 3.18 7.14 -38.13
CA GLN A 135 4.37 8.00 -38.18
C GLN A 135 5.18 7.82 -39.48
N SER A 136 5.27 6.60 -40.02
CA SER A 136 5.96 6.35 -41.30
C SER A 136 5.22 6.92 -42.51
N THR A 137 3.90 7.15 -42.39
CA THR A 137 3.10 7.82 -43.44
C THR A 137 3.24 9.34 -43.35
N GLN A 138 3.66 9.85 -42.20
CA GLN A 138 3.85 11.28 -41.92
C GLN A 138 5.29 11.77 -42.19
N GLU A 139 6.08 11.07 -43.01
CA GLU A 139 7.35 11.61 -43.48
C GLU A 139 7.09 12.96 -44.22
N PRO A 140 7.82 14.03 -43.88
CA PRO A 140 7.53 15.36 -44.39
C PRO A 140 7.91 15.47 -45.87
N VAL A 141 7.06 16.14 -46.64
CA VAL A 141 7.48 16.85 -47.84
C VAL A 141 8.56 17.85 -47.41
N ALA A 142 9.82 17.52 -47.66
CA ALA A 142 10.95 18.41 -47.44
C ALA A 142 10.74 19.70 -48.26
N ALA A 143 10.90 20.84 -47.60
CA ALA A 143 11.07 22.15 -48.24
C ALA A 143 12.55 22.37 -48.58
#